data_AF-A0A8J2NDF6-F1
#
_entry.id   AF-A0A8J2NDF6-F1
#
_cell.length_a   1.000
_cell.length_b   1.000
_cell.length_c   1.000
_cell.angle_alpha   90.00
_cell.angle_beta   90.00
_cell.angle_gamma   90.00
#
_symmetry.space_group_name_H-M   'P 1'
#
loop_
_entity.id
_entity.type
_entity.pdbx_description
1 polymer ?
#
loop_
_entity_poly.entity_id
_entity_poly.type
_entity_poly.pdbx_seq_one_letter_code
_entity_poly.pdbx_strand_id
1 'polypeptide(L)'
;MNRQTYFEPVKEAAARAAASTERRPQTKSLNEQRFILYSPDCVKYGPNELFSTTEIEFNNPHAPPEDLSRPVATCISHGLIQFPICELDYFPQPGYFCAGFRELKGIDTSPKPNTKADIHFIDDDHIIVKISRDLVWCREMDIMSSSGDEEKMPENAPQIYTYYGIRAEYVKEMDAIKLEGERWENFSQKHGPYASRLWSLIQTGQIQERELC
;
A
#
# COMPACT_ATOMS: atom_id res chain seq x y z
N MET A 1 14.96 -4.60 -8.00
CA MET A 1 14.60 -3.30 -7.37
C MET A 1 14.74 -3.46 -5.86
N ASN A 2 15.44 -2.56 -5.17
CA ASN A 2 15.79 -2.73 -3.75
C ASN A 2 14.57 -2.38 -2.88
N ARG A 3 14.01 -3.36 -2.13
CA ARG A 3 12.77 -3.21 -1.32
C ARG A 3 12.81 -2.04 -0.31
N GLN A 4 14.01 -1.52 0.00
CA GLN A 4 14.22 -0.31 0.81
C GLN A 4 13.59 0.98 0.24
N THR A 5 13.16 1.00 -1.03
CA THR A 5 12.66 2.22 -1.68
C THR A 5 11.14 2.43 -1.58
N TYR A 6 10.35 1.42 -1.18
CA TYR A 6 8.89 1.51 -1.25
C TYR A 6 8.21 2.13 -0.03
N PHE A 7 8.89 2.29 1.11
CA PHE A 7 8.29 2.94 2.30
C PHE A 7 8.69 4.41 2.48
N GLU A 8 9.71 4.89 1.76
CA GLU A 8 10.13 6.30 1.82
C GLU A 8 9.01 7.28 1.39
N PRO A 9 8.23 7.03 0.31
CA PRO A 9 7.12 7.90 -0.05
C PRO A 9 6.10 8.08 1.08
N VAL A 10 5.80 7.01 1.81
CA VAL A 10 4.88 7.04 2.97
C VAL A 10 5.48 7.85 4.12
N LYS A 11 6.78 7.69 4.41
CA LYS A 11 7.45 8.48 5.46
C LYS A 11 7.48 9.96 5.12
N GLU A 12 7.78 10.31 3.86
CA GLU A 12 7.75 11.69 3.41
C GLU A 12 6.33 12.28 3.49
N ALA A 13 5.31 11.52 3.07
CA ALA A 13 3.92 11.90 3.21
C ALA A 13 3.56 12.14 4.69
N ALA A 14 3.97 11.25 5.59
CA ALA A 14 3.77 11.39 7.03
C ALA A 14 4.49 12.62 7.60
N ALA A 15 5.72 12.91 7.16
CA ALA A 15 6.47 14.08 7.58
C ALA A 15 5.80 15.38 7.09
N ARG A 16 5.37 15.43 5.82
CA ARG A 16 4.59 16.55 5.27
C ARG A 16 3.29 16.74 6.02
N ALA A 17 2.61 15.64 6.36
CA ALA A 17 1.39 15.66 7.14
C ALA A 17 1.60 16.23 8.54
N ALA A 18 2.65 15.80 9.24
CA ALA A 18 2.98 16.26 10.58
C ALA A 18 3.43 17.73 10.62
N ALA A 19 4.07 18.21 9.56
CA ALA A 19 4.49 19.60 9.42
C ALA A 19 3.35 20.56 9.04
N SER A 20 2.23 20.04 8.53
CA SER A 20 1.09 20.85 8.10
C SER A 20 0.15 21.16 9.26
N THR A 21 -0.28 22.42 9.34
CA THR A 21 -1.33 22.87 10.29
C THR A 21 -2.74 22.83 9.66
N GLU A 22 -2.85 22.53 8.37
CA GLU A 22 -4.11 22.51 7.64
C GLU A 22 -4.85 21.17 7.80
N ARG A 23 -6.17 21.25 8.02
CA ARG A 23 -7.04 20.09 7.93
C ARG A 23 -7.24 19.73 6.47
N ARG A 24 -6.61 18.64 6.05
CA ARG A 24 -6.69 18.13 4.68
C ARG A 24 -7.88 17.17 4.55
N PRO A 25 -8.92 17.54 3.79
CA PRO A 25 -10.09 16.67 3.60
C PRO A 25 -9.69 15.44 2.79
N GLN A 26 -10.37 14.34 3.07
CA GLN A 26 -10.26 13.15 2.21
C GLN A 26 -10.96 13.44 0.88
N THR A 27 -10.31 13.15 -0.24
CA THR A 27 -10.86 13.45 -1.57
C THR A 27 -11.30 12.21 -2.33
N LYS A 28 -10.78 11.04 -1.93
CA LYS A 28 -11.13 9.74 -2.51
C LYS A 28 -11.76 8.86 -1.44
N SER A 29 -12.89 8.24 -1.78
CA SER A 29 -13.51 7.22 -0.92
C SER A 29 -12.57 6.04 -0.74
N LEU A 30 -12.57 5.45 0.46
CA LEU A 30 -11.88 4.18 0.75
C LEU A 30 -12.60 2.99 0.10
N ASN A 31 -13.85 3.13 -0.33
CA ASN A 31 -14.56 2.00 -0.93
C ASN A 31 -13.85 1.50 -2.20
N GLU A 32 -13.71 0.18 -2.31
CA GLU A 32 -12.98 -0.53 -3.36
C GLU A 32 -11.49 -0.15 -3.48
N GLN A 33 -10.93 0.49 -2.44
CA GLN A 33 -9.51 0.86 -2.45
C GLN A 33 -8.66 -0.23 -1.81
N ARG A 34 -7.51 -0.48 -2.43
CA ARG A 34 -6.51 -1.42 -1.94
C ARG A 34 -5.19 -0.74 -1.71
N PHE A 35 -4.53 -1.08 -0.60
CA PHE A 35 -3.19 -0.62 -0.28
C PHE A 35 -2.24 -1.81 -0.18
N ILE A 36 -1.10 -1.69 -0.89
CA ILE A 36 0.01 -2.63 -0.80
C ILE A 36 0.85 -2.22 0.39
N LEU A 37 1.04 -3.14 1.33
CA LEU A 37 1.76 -2.87 2.59
C LEU A 37 3.19 -3.37 2.54
N TYR A 38 4.11 -2.51 2.96
CA TYR A 38 5.54 -2.80 3.08
C TYR A 38 5.98 -2.67 4.53
N SER A 39 6.58 -3.72 5.09
CA SER A 39 7.11 -3.67 6.46
C SER A 39 8.62 -3.95 6.49
N PRO A 40 9.45 -3.04 7.03
CA PRO A 40 10.85 -3.36 7.31
C PRO A 40 10.99 -4.41 8.42
N ASP A 41 10.02 -4.50 9.31
CA ASP A 41 9.99 -5.51 10.38
C ASP A 41 9.80 -6.91 9.78
N CYS A 42 8.96 -7.06 8.76
CA CYS A 42 8.80 -8.34 8.05
C CYS A 42 10.02 -8.74 7.22
N VAL A 43 10.79 -7.79 6.69
CA VAL A 43 12.04 -8.12 5.99
C VAL A 43 13.06 -8.76 6.94
N LYS A 44 13.04 -8.38 8.23
CA LYS A 44 13.99 -8.86 9.23
C LYS A 44 13.46 -10.03 10.08
N TYR A 45 12.17 -10.04 10.36
CA TYR A 45 11.51 -10.93 11.30
C TYR A 45 10.18 -11.46 10.76
N GLY A 46 9.93 -11.44 9.45
CA GLY A 46 8.70 -11.99 8.89
C GLY A 46 8.87 -13.48 8.56
N PRO A 47 7.78 -14.26 8.54
CA PRO A 47 7.81 -15.56 7.88
C PRO A 47 8.10 -15.34 6.39
N ASN A 48 8.98 -16.17 5.82
CA ASN A 48 9.48 -16.26 4.43
C ASN A 48 9.11 -15.13 3.44
N GLU A 49 10.10 -14.57 2.72
CA GLU A 49 9.95 -13.42 1.83
C GLU A 49 8.85 -13.54 0.74
N LEU A 50 8.47 -14.76 0.36
CA LEU A 50 7.40 -15.04 -0.60
C LEU A 50 6.00 -14.64 -0.10
N PHE A 51 5.77 -14.64 1.21
CA PHE A 51 4.48 -14.30 1.84
C PHE A 51 4.44 -12.86 2.41
N SER A 52 5.54 -12.12 2.26
CA SER A 52 5.77 -10.85 2.95
C SER A 52 5.02 -9.63 2.39
N THR A 53 4.34 -9.75 1.25
CA THR A 53 3.45 -8.69 0.77
C THR A 53 2.07 -8.86 1.40
N THR A 54 1.77 -8.00 2.37
CA THR A 54 0.44 -7.92 2.99
C THR A 54 -0.35 -6.83 2.25
N GLU A 55 -1.62 -7.10 1.93
CA GLU A 55 -2.53 -6.11 1.36
C GLU A 55 -3.59 -5.77 2.40
N ILE A 56 -4.08 -4.53 2.35
CA ILE A 56 -5.28 -4.13 3.08
C ILE A 56 -6.28 -3.55 2.08
N GLU A 57 -7.48 -4.10 2.08
CA GLU A 57 -8.56 -3.71 1.18
C GLU A 57 -9.72 -3.15 1.99
N PHE A 58 -10.27 -2.06 1.50
CA PHE A 58 -11.43 -1.39 2.05
C PHE A 58 -12.59 -1.59 1.10
N ASN A 59 -13.71 -2.13 1.59
CA ASN A 59 -14.85 -2.46 0.74
C ASN A 59 -16.18 -2.29 1.49
N ASN A 60 -17.17 -1.78 0.77
CA ASN A 60 -18.57 -1.82 1.13
C ASN A 60 -19.38 -2.17 -0.13
N PRO A 61 -19.87 -3.43 -0.24
CA PRO A 61 -20.61 -3.88 -1.41
C PRO A 61 -21.98 -3.21 -1.57
N HIS A 62 -22.42 -2.42 -0.58
CA HIS A 62 -23.69 -1.71 -0.58
C HIS A 62 -23.53 -0.20 -0.84
N ALA A 63 -22.30 0.30 -0.99
CA ALA A 63 -22.02 1.70 -1.26
C ALA A 63 -21.49 1.90 -2.68
N PRO A 64 -21.84 3.00 -3.37
CA PRO A 64 -21.12 3.43 -4.56
C PRO A 64 -19.62 3.63 -4.25
N PRO A 65 -18.71 3.42 -5.21
CA PRO A 65 -17.27 3.57 -4.98
C PRO A 65 -16.89 4.97 -4.47
N GLU A 66 -17.60 6.00 -4.90
CA GLU A 66 -17.30 7.41 -4.61
C GLU A 66 -17.95 7.94 -3.31
N ASP A 67 -18.77 7.13 -2.62
CA ASP A 67 -19.56 7.59 -1.46
C ASP A 67 -18.73 7.62 -0.17
N LEU A 68 -18.19 8.81 0.14
CA LEU A 68 -17.44 9.11 1.36
C LEU A 68 -18.28 9.03 2.64
N SER A 69 -19.61 9.04 2.55
CA SER A 69 -20.51 9.02 3.72
C SER A 69 -20.74 7.63 4.29
N ARG A 70 -20.44 6.59 3.49
CA ARG A 70 -20.74 5.21 3.84
C ARG A 70 -19.60 4.60 4.65
N PRO A 71 -19.91 3.79 5.68
CA PRO A 71 -18.87 3.04 6.37
C PRO A 71 -18.25 2.02 5.41
N VAL A 72 -17.00 1.64 5.66
CA VAL A 72 -16.33 0.57 4.91
C VAL A 72 -15.91 -0.53 5.87
N ALA A 73 -15.97 -1.77 5.42
CA ALA A 73 -15.27 -2.88 6.05
C ALA A 73 -13.82 -2.92 5.58
N THR A 74 -12.99 -3.65 6.30
CA THR A 74 -11.58 -3.78 5.93
C THR A 74 -11.12 -5.20 6.11
N CYS A 75 -10.33 -5.69 5.18
CA CYS A 75 -9.69 -6.99 5.30
C CYS A 75 -8.19 -6.87 5.07
N ILE A 76 -7.44 -7.66 5.82
CA ILE A 76 -5.99 -7.81 5.69
C ILE A 76 -5.74 -9.19 5.09
N SER A 77 -5.02 -9.25 3.98
CA SER A 77 -4.70 -10.47 3.25
C SER A 77 -3.20 -10.57 2.94
N HIS A 78 -2.73 -11.79 2.67
CA HIS A 78 -1.43 -11.97 2.03
C HIS A 78 -1.64 -11.93 0.52
N GLY A 79 -0.76 -11.28 -0.24
CA GLY A 79 -0.90 -11.10 -1.69
C GLY A 79 -0.94 -12.40 -2.51
N LEU A 80 -0.72 -13.58 -1.90
CA LEU A 80 -0.84 -14.90 -2.53
C LEU A 80 -2.05 -15.71 -2.06
N ILE A 81 -2.77 -15.27 -1.01
CA ILE A 81 -3.87 -16.01 -0.39
C ILE A 81 -5.20 -15.33 -0.78
N GLN A 82 -6.11 -16.10 -1.39
CA GLN A 82 -7.44 -15.62 -1.79
C GLN A 82 -8.37 -15.28 -0.61
N PHE A 83 -8.02 -15.72 0.60
CA PHE A 83 -8.82 -15.51 1.80
C PHE A 83 -8.17 -14.48 2.74
N PRO A 84 -8.96 -13.60 3.36
CA PRO A 84 -8.44 -12.63 4.31
C PRO A 84 -7.94 -13.34 5.57
N ILE A 85 -6.77 -12.94 6.05
CA ILE A 85 -6.21 -13.43 7.33
C ILE A 85 -7.03 -12.85 8.49
N CYS A 86 -7.52 -11.62 8.31
CA CYS A 86 -8.36 -10.94 9.27
C CYS A 86 -9.32 -9.98 8.57
N GLU A 87 -10.58 -10.08 8.94
CA GLU A 87 -11.60 -9.07 8.68
C GLU A 87 -11.75 -8.17 9.91
N LEU A 88 -11.83 -6.86 9.67
CA LEU A 88 -11.97 -5.81 10.66
C LEU A 88 -13.35 -5.15 10.55
N ASP A 89 -13.80 -4.56 11.66
CA ASP A 89 -15.10 -3.90 11.81
C ASP A 89 -15.38 -2.86 10.73
N TYR A 90 -16.68 -2.73 10.38
CA TYR A 90 -17.16 -1.58 9.64
C TYR A 90 -16.89 -0.29 10.41
N PHE A 91 -16.32 0.70 9.72
CA PHE A 91 -16.05 1.99 10.33
C PHE A 91 -16.45 3.15 9.41
N PRO A 92 -16.94 4.27 9.97
CA PRO A 92 -17.20 5.47 9.16
C PRO A 92 -15.89 6.03 8.62
N GLN A 93 -15.82 6.22 7.31
CA GLN A 93 -14.65 6.79 6.63
C GLN A 93 -14.25 8.14 7.25
N PRO A 94 -12.95 8.46 7.38
CA PRO A 94 -12.53 9.73 7.94
C PRO A 94 -12.83 10.87 6.96
N GLY A 95 -13.60 11.89 7.38
CA GLY A 95 -13.83 13.06 6.50
C GLY A 95 -12.56 13.90 6.25
N TYR A 96 -11.56 13.75 7.12
CA TYR A 96 -10.25 14.40 7.04
C TYR A 96 -9.18 13.38 7.44
N PHE A 97 -7.99 13.51 6.86
CA PHE A 97 -6.87 12.66 7.25
C PHE A 97 -6.58 12.77 8.75
N CYS A 98 -6.23 11.65 9.34
CA CYS A 98 -6.07 11.54 10.78
C CYS A 98 -4.70 12.11 11.17
N ALA A 99 -4.62 12.84 12.28
CA ALA A 99 -3.32 13.23 12.87
C ALA A 99 -2.66 12.09 13.68
N GLY A 100 -3.31 10.93 13.74
CA GLY A 100 -2.89 9.79 14.55
C GLY A 100 -3.58 8.50 14.15
N PHE A 101 -3.36 7.47 14.97
CA PHE A 101 -3.86 6.13 14.71
C PHE A 101 -5.32 5.97 15.14
N ARG A 102 -6.06 5.22 14.32
CA ARG A 102 -7.40 4.74 14.60
C ARG A 102 -7.36 3.23 14.79
N GLU A 103 -7.77 2.77 15.97
CA GLU A 103 -7.90 1.35 16.27
C GLU A 103 -9.15 0.79 15.56
N LEU A 104 -8.96 -0.27 14.78
CA LEU A 104 -10.01 -1.14 14.25
C LEU A 104 -9.88 -2.53 14.88
N LYS A 105 -11.01 -3.17 15.15
CA LYS A 105 -11.06 -4.49 15.79
C LYS A 105 -11.48 -5.55 14.79
N GLY A 106 -11.02 -6.77 14.99
CA GLY A 106 -11.50 -7.93 14.26
C GLY A 106 -12.98 -8.17 14.54
N ILE A 107 -13.73 -8.57 13.52
CA ILE A 107 -15.12 -9.00 13.70
C ILE A 107 -15.15 -10.42 14.28
N ASP A 108 -16.21 -10.78 15.01
CA ASP A 108 -16.32 -12.10 15.67
C ASP A 108 -16.27 -13.28 14.67
N THR A 109 -16.69 -13.06 13.43
CA THR A 109 -16.66 -14.07 12.35
C THR A 109 -15.32 -14.12 11.61
N SER A 110 -14.38 -13.23 11.95
CA SER A 110 -13.04 -13.20 11.39
C SER A 110 -12.26 -14.44 11.84
N PRO A 111 -11.35 -14.98 11.03
CA PRO A 111 -10.41 -16.01 11.46
C PRO A 111 -9.63 -15.60 12.72
N LYS A 112 -9.43 -14.30 12.93
CA LYS A 112 -8.82 -13.72 14.14
C LYS A 112 -9.69 -12.58 14.70
N PRO A 113 -10.70 -12.88 15.52
CA PRO A 113 -11.70 -11.91 15.99
C PRO A 113 -11.14 -10.93 17.03
N ASN A 114 -10.13 -11.33 17.80
CA ASN A 114 -9.51 -10.48 18.82
C ASN A 114 -8.35 -9.62 18.30
N THR A 115 -8.11 -9.64 16.98
CA THR A 115 -7.06 -8.82 16.36
C THR A 115 -7.42 -7.35 16.43
N LYS A 116 -6.40 -6.53 16.61
CA LYS A 116 -6.50 -5.08 16.50
C LYS A 116 -5.51 -4.59 15.45
N ALA A 117 -5.96 -3.66 14.63
CA ALA A 117 -5.12 -2.95 13.68
C ALA A 117 -5.28 -1.46 13.92
N ASP A 118 -4.16 -0.77 14.12
CA ASP A 118 -4.14 0.68 14.24
C ASP A 118 -3.78 1.26 12.87
N ILE A 119 -4.68 2.05 12.29
CA ILE A 119 -4.52 2.65 10.96
C ILE A 119 -4.39 4.17 11.07
N HIS A 120 -3.35 4.72 10.44
CA HIS A 120 -3.13 6.15 10.28
C HIS A 120 -3.28 6.51 8.81
N PHE A 121 -4.36 7.23 8.49
CA PHE A 121 -4.67 7.73 7.15
C PHE A 121 -3.93 9.07 6.94
N ILE A 122 -2.89 9.08 6.11
CA ILE A 122 -1.98 10.23 5.96
C ILE A 122 -2.47 11.19 4.88
N ASP A 123 -2.83 10.61 3.73
CA ASP A 123 -3.47 11.24 2.58
C ASP A 123 -4.25 10.16 1.79
N ASP A 124 -4.71 10.47 0.58
CA ASP A 124 -5.51 9.53 -0.23
C ASP A 124 -4.72 8.31 -0.75
N ASP A 125 -3.38 8.39 -0.73
CA ASP A 125 -2.48 7.43 -1.35
C ASP A 125 -1.62 6.67 -0.34
N HIS A 126 -1.50 7.19 0.89
CA HIS A 126 -0.57 6.69 1.90
C HIS A 126 -1.25 6.41 3.24
N ILE A 127 -0.92 5.25 3.82
CA ILE A 127 -1.34 4.85 5.16
C ILE A 127 -0.18 4.26 5.95
N ILE A 128 -0.28 4.31 7.29
CA ILE A 128 0.54 3.46 8.17
C ILE A 128 -0.39 2.53 8.93
N VAL A 129 -0.06 1.24 8.93
CA VAL A 129 -0.82 0.21 9.64
C VAL A 129 0.09 -0.42 10.69
N LYS A 130 -0.39 -0.55 11.92
CA LYS A 130 0.28 -1.33 12.96
C LYS A 130 -0.55 -2.54 13.31
N ILE A 131 0.10 -3.69 13.33
CA ILE A 131 -0.54 -4.99 13.45
C ILE A 131 0.18 -5.81 14.51
N SER A 132 -0.55 -6.60 15.30
CA SER A 132 0.08 -7.52 16.26
C SER A 132 0.90 -8.60 15.55
N ARG A 133 2.00 -9.00 16.19
CA ARG A 133 2.84 -10.12 15.72
C ARG A 133 2.05 -11.41 15.52
N ASP A 134 1.00 -11.61 16.31
CA ASP A 134 0.17 -12.82 16.27
C ASP A 134 -0.61 -12.92 14.94
N LEU A 135 -0.95 -11.78 14.33
CA LEU A 135 -1.55 -11.76 12.99
C LEU A 135 -0.49 -12.00 11.92
N VAL A 136 0.71 -11.42 12.05
CA VAL A 136 1.82 -11.56 11.09
C VAL A 136 2.32 -13.00 11.00
N TRP A 137 2.38 -13.69 12.14
CA TRP A 137 2.83 -15.07 12.27
C TRP A 137 1.68 -16.08 12.31
N CYS A 138 0.51 -15.72 11.78
CA CYS A 138 -0.67 -16.58 11.77
C CYS A 138 -0.46 -17.78 10.83
N ARG A 139 -0.15 -18.94 11.41
CA ARG A 139 0.10 -20.20 10.67
C ARG A 139 -1.16 -20.92 10.19
N GLU A 140 -2.35 -20.54 10.69
CA GLU A 140 -3.60 -21.26 10.43
C GLU A 140 -4.08 -21.17 8.97
N MET A 141 -3.56 -20.21 8.21
CA MET A 141 -3.88 -20.04 6.77
C MET A 141 -2.79 -20.54 5.82
N ASP A 142 -1.75 -21.19 6.35
CA ASP A 142 -0.62 -21.67 5.55
C ASP A 142 -0.94 -23.05 4.93
N ILE A 143 -1.99 -23.10 4.12
CA ILE A 143 -2.52 -24.32 3.49
C ILE A 143 -1.51 -24.90 2.46
N MET A 144 -0.42 -24.18 2.16
CA MET A 144 0.59 -24.53 1.17
C MET A 144 1.94 -24.94 1.77
N SER A 145 2.10 -24.98 3.11
CA SER A 145 3.33 -25.42 3.76
C SER A 145 3.51 -26.95 3.65
N SER A 146 4.06 -27.38 2.52
CA SER A 146 4.48 -28.76 2.23
C SER A 146 5.95 -29.02 2.57
N SER A 147 6.68 -27.99 3.02
CA SER A 147 8.09 -28.08 3.40
C SER A 147 8.21 -28.07 4.92
N GLY A 148 8.64 -29.21 5.48
CA GLY A 148 8.72 -29.48 6.92
C GLY A 148 9.73 -28.66 7.73
N ASP A 149 10.11 -27.47 7.27
CA ASP A 149 10.85 -26.51 8.08
C ASP A 149 9.85 -25.59 8.76
N GLU A 150 9.50 -25.92 10.00
CA GLU A 150 8.71 -25.04 10.86
C GLU A 150 9.51 -23.75 11.13
N GLU A 151 9.31 -22.71 10.32
CA GLU A 151 9.94 -21.41 10.55
C GLU A 151 9.40 -20.81 11.85
N LYS A 152 10.15 -21.00 12.94
CA LYS A 152 9.78 -20.52 14.27
C LYS A 152 9.93 -19.00 14.32
N MET A 153 8.93 -18.34 14.92
CA MET A 153 8.99 -16.91 15.20
C MET A 153 10.26 -16.61 16.02
N PRO A 154 11.12 -15.68 15.56
CA PRO A 154 12.30 -15.26 16.31
C PRO A 154 11.91 -14.75 17.69
N GLU A 155 12.67 -15.11 18.73
CA GLU A 155 12.41 -14.67 20.11
C GLU A 155 12.48 -13.14 20.25
N ASN A 156 13.29 -12.49 19.41
CA ASN A 156 13.46 -11.04 19.35
C ASN A 156 12.51 -10.32 18.37
N ALA A 157 11.51 -11.03 17.82
CA ALA A 157 10.50 -10.41 16.96
C ALA A 157 9.70 -9.35 17.73
N PRO A 158 9.36 -8.21 17.10
CA PRO A 158 8.59 -7.15 17.75
C PRO A 158 7.18 -7.63 18.07
N GLN A 159 6.55 -7.06 19.11
CA GLN A 159 5.15 -7.34 19.44
C GLN A 159 4.17 -6.75 18.44
N ILE A 160 4.55 -5.64 17.81
CA ILE A 160 3.77 -4.90 16.84
C ILE A 160 4.66 -4.67 15.62
N TYR A 161 4.15 -5.00 14.45
CA TYR A 161 4.79 -4.75 13.16
C TYR A 161 4.24 -3.47 12.57
N THR A 162 5.13 -2.63 12.03
CA THR A 162 4.74 -1.40 11.32
C THR A 162 4.78 -1.65 9.82
N TYR A 163 3.68 -1.34 9.16
CA TYR A 163 3.50 -1.42 7.72
C TYR A 163 3.25 -0.03 7.14
N TYR A 164 3.91 0.25 6.03
CA TYR A 164 3.77 1.45 5.23
C TYR A 164 2.97 1.07 3.98
N GLY A 165 1.77 1.60 3.85
CA GLY A 165 0.85 1.27 2.77
C GLY A 165 0.82 2.33 1.68
N ILE A 166 0.86 1.88 0.43
CA ILE A 166 0.65 2.72 -0.76
C ILE A 166 -0.55 2.20 -1.53
N ARG A 167 -1.45 3.09 -1.97
CA ARG A 167 -2.60 2.71 -2.79
C ARG A 167 -2.13 2.01 -4.07
N ALA A 168 -2.72 0.85 -4.39
CA ALA A 168 -2.32 0.01 -5.50
C ALA A 168 -2.36 0.74 -6.86
N GLU A 169 -3.39 1.57 -7.09
CA GLU A 169 -3.51 2.40 -8.28
C GLU A 169 -2.39 3.43 -8.34
N TYR A 170 -2.04 4.04 -7.21
CA TYR A 170 -0.96 5.02 -7.15
C TYR A 170 0.41 4.39 -7.42
N VAL A 171 0.64 3.14 -6.99
CA VAL A 171 1.86 2.40 -7.37
C VAL A 171 2.00 2.28 -8.89
N LYS A 172 0.90 1.97 -9.60
CA LYS A 172 0.91 1.91 -11.07
C LYS A 172 1.21 3.26 -11.71
N GLU A 173 0.65 4.34 -11.15
CA GLU A 173 0.93 5.71 -11.59
C GLU A 173 2.41 6.08 -11.39
N MET A 174 2.98 5.75 -10.23
CA MET A 174 4.40 5.97 -9.93
C MET A 174 5.32 5.21 -10.89
N ASP A 175 5.00 3.94 -11.17
CA ASP A 175 5.77 3.11 -12.11
C ASP A 175 5.70 3.66 -13.54
N ALA A 176 4.53 4.17 -13.96
CA ALA A 176 4.36 4.81 -15.27
C ALA A 176 5.18 6.10 -15.38
N ILE A 177 5.16 6.96 -14.36
CA ILE A 177 5.94 8.20 -14.31
C ILE A 177 7.44 7.88 -14.38
N LYS A 178 7.88 6.86 -13.64
CA LYS A 178 9.29 6.44 -13.65
C LYS A 178 9.70 5.92 -15.02
N LEU A 179 8.88 5.09 -15.66
CA LEU A 179 9.14 4.56 -16.99
C LEU A 179 9.20 5.68 -18.03
N GLU A 180 8.32 6.68 -17.95
CA GLU A 180 8.36 7.84 -18.83
C GLU A 180 9.63 8.68 -18.60
N GLY A 181 10.03 8.87 -17.34
CA GLY A 181 11.28 9.54 -16.98
C GLY A 181 12.51 8.84 -17.54
N GLU A 182 12.60 7.51 -17.41
CA GLU A 182 13.68 6.70 -17.99
C GLU A 182 13.67 6.75 -19.52
N ARG A 183 12.49 6.72 -20.14
CA ARG A 183 12.34 6.87 -21.59
C ARG A 183 12.81 8.25 -22.06
N TRP A 184 12.42 9.31 -21.36
CA TRP A 184 12.89 10.68 -21.64
C TRP A 184 14.40 10.80 -21.46
N GLU A 185 14.97 10.24 -20.39
CA GLU A 185 16.41 10.31 -20.14
C GLU A 185 17.20 9.64 -21.27
N ASN A 186 16.81 8.42 -21.65
CA ASN A 186 17.38 7.71 -22.80
C ASN A 186 17.21 8.49 -24.11
N PHE A 187 16.03 9.05 -24.34
CA PHE A 187 15.75 9.88 -25.52
C PHE A 187 16.62 11.15 -25.55
N SER A 188 16.78 11.80 -24.39
CA SER A 188 17.59 13.00 -24.23
C SER A 188 19.07 12.76 -24.47
N GLN A 189 19.59 11.61 -24.00
CA GLN A 189 20.96 11.20 -24.26
C GLN A 189 21.18 10.89 -25.76
N LYS A 190 20.20 10.28 -26.42
CA LYS A 190 20.26 9.94 -27.85
C LYS A 190 20.20 11.18 -28.76
N HIS A 191 19.35 12.16 -28.44
CA HIS A 191 19.05 13.29 -29.33
C HIS A 191 19.66 14.63 -28.86
N GLY A 192 20.33 14.64 -27.71
CA GLY A 192 21.09 15.76 -27.18
C GLY A 192 20.28 17.07 -27.12
N PRO A 193 20.81 18.19 -27.67
CA PRO A 193 20.15 19.50 -27.55
C PRO A 193 18.81 19.60 -28.28
N TYR A 194 18.50 18.69 -29.21
CA TYR A 194 17.22 18.68 -29.94
C TYR A 194 16.13 17.86 -29.24
N ALA A 195 16.48 17.13 -28.19
CA ALA A 195 15.59 16.18 -27.54
C ALA A 195 14.27 16.82 -27.08
N SER A 196 14.30 17.97 -26.41
CA SER A 196 13.08 18.59 -25.87
C SER A 196 12.09 18.98 -26.97
N ARG A 197 12.60 19.47 -28.11
CA ARG A 197 11.77 19.83 -29.26
C ARG A 197 11.20 18.58 -29.92
N LEU A 198 12.02 17.57 -30.17
CA LEU A 198 11.57 16.32 -30.79
C LEU A 198 10.55 15.59 -29.92
N TRP A 199 10.75 15.56 -28.60
CA TRP A 199 9.84 14.95 -27.65
C TRP A 199 8.47 15.63 -27.62
N SER A 200 8.43 16.96 -27.67
CA SER A 200 7.17 17.70 -27.81
C SER A 200 6.41 17.35 -29.10
N LEU A 201 7.13 17.16 -30.22
CA LEU A 201 6.51 16.73 -31.48
C LEU A 201 5.96 15.30 -31.40
N ILE A 202 6.63 14.40 -30.66
CA ILE A 202 6.14 13.04 -30.39
C ILE A 202 4.89 13.09 -29.51
N GLN A 203 4.90 13.85 -28.41
CA GLN A 203 3.77 13.96 -27.49
C GLN A 203 2.53 14.57 -28.15
N THR A 204 2.72 15.46 -29.12
CA THR A 204 1.63 16.07 -29.90
C THR A 204 1.21 15.22 -31.12
N GLY A 205 1.84 14.06 -31.34
CA GLY A 205 1.54 13.16 -32.45
C GLY A 205 1.95 13.68 -33.83
N GLN A 206 2.78 14.72 -33.89
CA GLN A 206 3.25 15.32 -35.15
C GLN A 206 4.31 14.46 -35.84
N ILE A 207 5.07 13.69 -35.06
CA ILE A 207 6.03 12.70 -35.54
C ILE A 207 5.94 11.45 -34.66
N GLN A 208 6.35 10.30 -35.19
CA GLN A 208 6.46 9.08 -34.39
C GLN A 208 7.91 8.84 -33.96
N GLU A 209 8.13 8.32 -32.75
CA GLU A 209 9.48 8.08 -32.24
C GLU A 209 10.33 7.18 -33.17
N ARG A 210 9.70 6.21 -33.85
CA ARG A 210 10.36 5.33 -34.83
C ARG A 210 10.89 6.06 -36.08
N GLU A 211 10.41 7.26 -36.35
CA GLU A 211 10.85 8.10 -37.48
C GLU A 211 12.15 8.86 -37.15
N LEU A 212 12.62 8.79 -35.90
CA LEU A 212 13.85 9.42 -35.42
C LEU A 212 15.03 8.44 -35.27
N CYS A 213 14.90 7.24 -35.87
CA CYS A 213 15.94 6.21 -35.90
C CYS A 213 17.05 6.55 -36.90
#